data_AF-A0A953X9M6-F1
#
_entry.id   AF-A0A953X9M6-F1
#
_cell.length_a   1.000
_cell.length_b   1.000
_cell.length_c   1.000
_cell.angle_alpha   90.00
_cell.angle_beta   90.00
_cell.angle_gamma   90.00
#
_symmetry.space_group_name_H-M   'P 1'
#
loop_
_entity.id
_entity.type
_entity.pdbx_description
1 polymer ?
#
loop_
_entity_poly.entity_id
_entity_poly.type
_entity_poly.pdbx_seq_one_letter_code
_entity_poly.pdbx_strand_id
1 'polypeptide(L)'
;MQRIQPTHLASRRSHPAGSTPLPPGLRASLEARFAASLDAVRLHRGNTAAAVAGLLGADAVAVGCHILLSADLAAVADPGDRAVRLLAHEICHTLQGRRPGPLHLEPPGSPAEREAERVARRVARGLAAGPIRQRHAGIACNTWTADRIIYELSYAANDWAVTADEEIEILGLVRRDSNFDKTVNDLDSEDMLDALVSRVDDSENRIKLIQMSGAKLTTRAAFDKMLKQIKIMMFDEGEMFMGFNYAQTFTFSFEMHQGMRAMGGLGTSTALDPKHYKKLFGAADQPFSGVGATGVNPHSLSIGVTDKYKLARGEKNYPKVYQKYSNPIPGSLPDYLRTLTPRQRKDQALVLMKQAIVTSMPHSYVNGLPTRADIAKLAGKKHNLEPALIAGFMLAEQRDQSKNEDAKDLTAALSIMEGNTSIGLGQVVVSTARKNELFRDLLWPATWGALSHKDIAHLLVCDEFNIFATARYIRKVADAATKLDIGKLPNTKAKFPLINLPAYAKHSKDWPVHNIMALGSEYTSTAWDDTLSPGWGGFVYEAYGDVLAAAIF
;
A
#
# COMPACT_ATOMS: atom_id res chain seq x y z
N MET A 1 -14.76 46.23 14.70
CA MET A 1 -15.80 47.10 14.09
C MET A 1 -15.08 48.19 13.30
N GLN A 2 -15.54 48.68 12.15
CA GLN A 2 -16.81 48.43 11.42
C GLN A 2 -16.57 47.78 10.04
N ARG A 3 -17.65 47.55 9.27
CA ARG A 3 -17.64 47.00 7.90
C ARG A 3 -17.54 48.11 6.85
N ILE A 4 -17.04 47.77 5.67
CA ILE A 4 -17.58 48.25 4.39
C ILE A 4 -17.83 47.01 3.50
N GLN A 5 -18.89 47.02 2.70
CA GLN A 5 -19.27 45.96 1.75
C GLN A 5 -19.52 46.56 0.35
N PRO A 6 -19.48 45.76 -0.73
CA PRO A 6 -19.24 46.28 -2.08
C PRO A 6 -20.50 46.51 -2.92
N THR A 7 -20.44 47.47 -3.84
CA THR A 7 -21.32 47.54 -5.03
C THR A 7 -20.56 48.04 -6.27
N HIS A 8 -20.74 47.27 -7.34
CA HIS A 8 -20.81 47.61 -8.78
C HIS A 8 -20.80 49.11 -9.19
N LEU A 9 -20.27 49.51 -10.37
CA LEU A 9 -20.18 48.78 -11.65
C LEU A 9 -19.13 49.38 -12.64
N ALA A 10 -18.82 48.60 -13.68
CA ALA A 10 -18.38 49.01 -15.03
C ALA A 10 -16.91 49.46 -15.34
N SER A 11 -16.32 48.71 -16.28
CA SER A 11 -15.40 49.16 -17.34
C SER A 11 -14.12 49.95 -16.99
N ARG A 12 -13.03 49.22 -16.73
CA ARG A 12 -11.71 49.49 -17.36
C ARG A 12 -10.84 48.24 -17.40
N ARG A 13 -10.90 47.47 -18.50
CA ARG A 13 -9.91 46.42 -18.80
C ARG A 13 -8.62 47.09 -19.28
N SER A 14 -7.69 47.34 -18.37
CA SER A 14 -6.31 47.73 -18.71
C SER A 14 -5.67 46.65 -19.57
N HIS A 15 -5.49 46.93 -20.87
CA HIS A 15 -4.80 46.02 -21.77
C HIS A 15 -3.28 46.14 -21.57
N PRO A 16 -2.50 45.04 -21.67
CA PRO A 16 -1.05 45.14 -21.74
C PRO A 16 -0.64 45.89 -23.01
N ALA A 17 0.35 46.78 -22.87
CA ALA A 17 0.88 47.58 -23.96
C ALA A 17 1.47 46.68 -25.07
N GLY A 18 1.21 47.03 -26.33
CA GLY A 18 1.67 46.27 -27.51
C GLY A 18 0.69 45.24 -28.07
N SER A 19 -0.50 45.07 -27.48
CA SER A 19 -1.54 44.16 -27.97
C SER A 19 -2.62 44.86 -28.81
N THR A 20 -3.02 44.27 -29.94
CA THR A 20 -4.10 44.76 -30.82
C THR A 20 -5.18 43.69 -31.02
N PRO A 21 -6.46 44.05 -31.22
CA PRO A 21 -7.48 43.09 -31.68
C PRO A 21 -7.16 42.59 -33.11
N LEU A 22 -7.84 41.52 -33.53
CA LEU A 22 -7.85 41.12 -34.95
C LEU A 22 -8.41 42.26 -35.84
N PRO A 23 -7.81 42.53 -37.02
CA PRO A 23 -8.34 43.51 -37.98
C PRO A 23 -9.82 43.22 -38.33
N PRO A 24 -10.72 44.23 -38.40
CA PRO A 24 -12.16 43.99 -38.46
C PRO A 24 -12.64 43.07 -39.61
N GLY A 25 -12.13 43.25 -40.82
CA GLY A 25 -12.49 42.42 -41.97
C GLY A 25 -12.02 40.97 -41.84
N LEU A 26 -10.77 40.78 -41.39
CA LEU A 26 -10.21 39.45 -41.10
C LEU A 26 -10.99 38.76 -39.99
N ARG A 27 -11.32 39.50 -38.91
CA ARG A 27 -12.11 39.00 -37.78
C ARG A 27 -13.46 38.49 -38.25
N ALA A 28 -14.23 39.29 -38.98
CA ALA A 28 -15.54 38.89 -39.50
C ALA A 28 -15.45 37.66 -40.43
N SER A 29 -14.43 37.59 -41.30
CA SER A 29 -14.23 36.45 -42.21
C SER A 29 -13.88 35.16 -41.48
N LEU A 30 -13.15 35.24 -40.36
CA LEU A 30 -12.79 34.09 -39.53
C LEU A 30 -13.94 33.70 -38.60
N GLU A 31 -14.64 34.65 -37.97
CA GLU A 31 -15.83 34.39 -37.14
C GLU A 31 -16.91 33.62 -37.91
N ALA A 32 -17.12 33.96 -39.19
CA ALA A 32 -18.03 33.23 -40.09
C ALA A 32 -17.56 31.79 -40.40
N ARG A 33 -16.25 31.54 -40.48
CA ARG A 33 -15.69 30.19 -40.76
C ARG A 33 -15.57 29.32 -39.50
N PHE A 34 -15.42 29.93 -38.33
CA PHE A 34 -15.30 29.27 -37.02
C PHE A 34 -16.63 29.16 -36.25
N ALA A 35 -17.68 29.89 -36.66
CA ALA A 35 -18.97 29.98 -35.97
C ALA A 35 -18.88 30.42 -34.49
N ALA A 36 -17.87 31.22 -34.16
CA ALA A 36 -17.61 31.71 -32.81
C ALA A 36 -17.03 33.13 -32.84
N SER A 37 -17.51 34.02 -31.97
CA SER A 37 -16.92 35.37 -31.78
C SER A 37 -15.44 35.27 -31.42
N LEU A 38 -14.63 36.16 -31.99
CA LEU A 38 -13.19 36.32 -31.76
C LEU A 38 -12.87 37.67 -31.11
N ASP A 39 -13.86 38.39 -30.54
CA ASP A 39 -13.70 39.69 -29.86
C ASP A 39 -12.67 39.67 -28.71
N ALA A 40 -12.44 38.50 -28.12
CA ALA A 40 -11.44 38.29 -27.07
C ALA A 40 -10.01 38.15 -27.61
N VAL A 41 -9.82 37.80 -28.89
CA VAL A 41 -8.51 37.49 -29.47
C VAL A 41 -7.64 38.75 -29.57
N ARG A 42 -6.37 38.64 -29.19
CA ARG A 42 -5.38 39.73 -29.25
C ARG A 42 -4.09 39.26 -29.92
N LEU A 43 -3.69 39.95 -30.98
CA LEU A 43 -2.36 39.81 -31.57
C LEU A 43 -1.36 40.63 -30.76
N HIS A 44 -0.18 40.07 -30.47
CA HIS A 44 0.99 40.81 -29.98
C HIS A 44 2.02 40.90 -31.10
N ARG A 45 2.61 42.08 -31.28
CA ARG A 45 3.58 42.39 -32.34
C ARG A 45 4.80 43.11 -31.77
N GLY A 46 5.95 42.96 -32.42
CA GLY A 46 7.22 43.57 -32.01
C GLY A 46 8.12 42.65 -31.19
N ASN A 47 9.29 43.17 -30.82
CA ASN A 47 10.47 42.39 -30.43
C ASN A 47 10.22 41.36 -29.32
N THR A 48 9.45 41.69 -28.30
CA THR A 48 9.13 40.76 -27.19
C THR A 48 8.28 39.56 -27.65
N ALA A 49 7.31 39.78 -28.54
CA ALA A 49 6.49 38.70 -29.09
C ALA A 49 7.31 37.81 -30.05
N ALA A 50 8.13 38.44 -30.89
CA ALA A 50 9.02 37.74 -31.80
C ALA A 50 10.08 36.90 -31.07
N ALA A 51 10.63 37.40 -29.96
CA ALA A 51 11.58 36.65 -29.14
C ALA A 51 10.95 35.41 -28.48
N VAL A 52 9.72 35.51 -27.98
CA VAL A 52 9.01 34.36 -27.39
C VAL A 52 8.65 33.32 -28.46
N ALA A 53 8.17 33.74 -29.64
CA ALA A 53 7.90 32.83 -30.75
C ALA A 53 9.18 32.14 -31.25
N GLY A 54 10.29 32.88 -31.38
CA GLY A 54 11.59 32.35 -31.78
C GLY A 54 12.21 31.38 -30.77
N LEU A 55 12.07 31.63 -29.47
CA LEU A 55 12.49 30.67 -28.42
C LEU A 55 11.74 29.34 -28.47
N LEU A 56 10.55 29.33 -29.07
CA LEU A 56 9.71 28.15 -29.25
C LEU A 56 9.80 27.57 -30.69
N GLY A 57 10.67 28.12 -31.53
CA GLY A 57 10.88 27.66 -32.92
C GLY A 57 9.69 27.87 -33.85
N ALA A 58 8.76 28.77 -33.52
CA ALA A 58 7.45 28.88 -34.17
C ALA A 58 7.23 30.23 -34.89
N ASP A 59 6.50 30.20 -36.01
CA ASP A 59 6.05 31.39 -36.74
C ASP A 59 5.04 32.22 -35.91
N ALA A 60 4.20 31.55 -35.10
CA ALA A 60 3.28 32.16 -34.15
C ALA A 60 2.99 31.20 -32.99
N VAL A 61 2.48 31.71 -31.86
CA VAL A 61 2.10 30.90 -30.68
C VAL A 61 0.84 31.44 -29.99
N ALA A 62 -0.17 30.58 -29.83
CA ALA A 62 -1.38 30.83 -29.07
C ALA A 62 -1.19 30.68 -27.55
N VAL A 63 -1.72 31.65 -26.79
CA VAL A 63 -1.64 31.75 -25.33
C VAL A 63 -3.02 32.19 -24.80
N GLY A 64 -3.91 31.22 -24.58
CA GLY A 64 -5.29 31.48 -24.16
C GLY A 64 -6.09 32.26 -25.21
N CYS A 65 -6.26 33.57 -25.01
CA CYS A 65 -6.86 34.49 -26.01
C CYS A 65 -5.83 35.40 -26.71
N HIS A 66 -4.54 35.18 -26.47
CA HIS A 66 -3.45 35.94 -27.08
C HIS A 66 -2.77 35.11 -28.18
N ILE A 67 -2.26 35.77 -29.23
CA ILE A 67 -1.43 35.16 -30.26
C ILE A 67 -0.19 36.03 -30.40
N LEU A 68 0.99 35.44 -30.18
CA LEU A 68 2.28 36.09 -30.35
C LEU A 68 2.79 35.75 -31.76
N LEU A 69 3.29 36.75 -32.49
CA LEU A 69 3.76 36.60 -33.87
C LEU A 69 5.29 36.76 -33.94
N SER A 70 5.93 35.99 -34.81
CA SER A 70 7.33 36.21 -35.21
C SER A 70 7.52 37.58 -35.87
N ALA A 71 8.77 38.03 -36.00
CA ALA A 71 9.10 39.31 -36.62
C ALA A 71 8.57 39.40 -38.07
N ASP A 72 8.70 38.31 -38.83
CA ASP A 72 8.32 38.23 -40.25
C ASP A 72 6.81 38.37 -40.47
N LEU A 73 6.01 37.95 -39.49
CA LEU A 73 4.54 38.07 -39.50
C LEU A 73 4.02 39.36 -38.86
N ALA A 74 4.84 40.05 -38.05
CA ALA A 74 4.47 41.31 -37.44
C ALA A 74 4.35 42.47 -38.45
N ALA A 75 5.09 42.40 -39.56
CA ALA A 75 5.10 43.42 -40.62
C ALA A 75 3.92 43.33 -41.62
N VAL A 76 3.19 42.21 -41.64
CA VAL A 76 2.16 41.95 -42.67
C VAL A 76 0.84 42.65 -42.33
N ALA A 77 0.45 43.61 -43.18
CA ALA A 77 -0.81 44.35 -43.06
C ALA A 77 -2.02 43.55 -43.59
N ASP A 78 -1.83 42.79 -44.68
CA ASP A 78 -2.84 41.93 -45.30
C ASP A 78 -2.31 40.49 -45.41
N PRO A 79 -2.84 39.53 -44.64
CA PRO A 79 -2.34 38.16 -44.63
C PRO A 79 -2.81 37.39 -45.87
N GLY A 80 -1.89 37.08 -46.78
CA GLY A 80 -2.11 36.04 -47.80
C GLY A 80 -2.27 34.64 -47.22
N ASP A 81 -2.65 33.65 -48.04
CA ASP A 81 -3.09 32.31 -47.63
C ASP A 81 -2.22 31.60 -46.57
N ARG A 82 -0.88 31.74 -46.62
CA ARG A 82 0.03 31.18 -45.59
C ARG A 82 -0.26 31.77 -44.20
N ALA A 83 -0.44 33.08 -44.11
CA ALA A 83 -0.70 33.77 -42.85
C ALA A 83 -2.15 33.59 -42.39
N VAL A 84 -3.13 33.46 -43.30
CA VAL A 84 -4.51 33.06 -42.94
C VAL A 84 -4.53 31.63 -42.37
N ARG A 85 -3.80 30.70 -42.98
CA ARG A 85 -3.67 29.32 -42.49
C ARG A 85 -3.06 29.30 -41.09
N LEU A 86 -1.93 29.99 -40.88
CA LEU A 86 -1.28 30.05 -39.57
C LEU A 86 -2.18 30.69 -38.50
N LEU A 87 -2.80 31.84 -38.79
CA LEU A 87 -3.74 32.46 -37.85
C LEU A 87 -4.94 31.56 -37.55
N ALA A 88 -5.40 30.75 -38.50
CA ALA A 88 -6.46 29.77 -38.27
C ALA A 88 -5.99 28.56 -37.43
N HIS A 89 -4.72 28.18 -37.48
CA HIS A 89 -4.11 27.18 -36.58
C HIS A 89 -4.12 27.71 -35.14
N GLU A 90 -3.52 28.89 -34.92
CA GLU A 90 -3.46 29.53 -33.60
C GLU A 90 -4.86 29.85 -33.04
N ILE A 91 -5.79 30.31 -33.88
CA ILE A 91 -7.17 30.57 -33.44
C ILE A 91 -7.88 29.28 -33.04
N CYS A 92 -7.59 28.13 -33.67
CA CYS A 92 -8.09 26.83 -33.21
C CYS A 92 -7.63 26.55 -31.78
N HIS A 93 -6.34 26.78 -31.46
CA HIS A 93 -5.84 26.66 -30.09
C HIS A 93 -6.49 27.67 -29.13
N THR A 94 -6.76 28.92 -29.53
CA THR A 94 -7.51 29.89 -28.68
C THR A 94 -8.97 29.49 -28.43
N LEU A 95 -9.55 28.62 -29.27
CA LEU A 95 -10.91 28.09 -29.14
C LEU A 95 -10.93 26.78 -28.34
N GLN A 96 -9.90 25.94 -28.48
CA GLN A 96 -9.66 24.75 -27.66
C GLN A 96 -9.37 25.14 -26.19
N GLY A 97 -8.49 26.12 -25.98
CA GLY A 97 -8.04 26.62 -24.68
C GLY A 97 -8.84 27.79 -24.10
N ARG A 98 -10.14 27.89 -24.41
CA ARG A 98 -10.96 29.10 -24.13
C ARG A 98 -11.43 29.27 -22.67
N ARG A 99 -10.68 28.74 -21.71
CA ARG A 99 -10.96 28.76 -20.26
C ARG A 99 -9.66 29.08 -19.50
N PRO A 100 -9.72 29.73 -18.31
CA PRO A 100 -8.52 30.17 -17.61
C PRO A 100 -7.77 29.00 -16.95
N GLY A 101 -6.61 28.65 -17.48
CA GLY A 101 -5.66 27.68 -16.91
C GLY A 101 -4.21 28.06 -17.26
N PRO A 102 -3.21 27.32 -16.76
CA PRO A 102 -1.81 27.55 -17.12
C PRO A 102 -1.56 27.23 -18.61
N LEU A 103 -0.53 27.86 -19.19
CA LEU A 103 -0.07 27.53 -20.54
C LEU A 103 0.48 26.09 -20.54
N HIS A 104 0.08 25.31 -21.54
CA HIS A 104 0.72 24.05 -21.90
C HIS A 104 1.01 24.12 -23.39
N LEU A 105 2.23 23.75 -23.80
CA LEU A 105 2.61 23.66 -25.21
C LEU A 105 2.25 22.26 -25.71
N GLU A 106 1.43 22.18 -26.76
CA GLU A 106 1.01 20.90 -27.33
C GLU A 106 2.19 20.23 -28.08
N PRO A 107 2.44 18.92 -27.88
CA PRO A 107 3.45 18.19 -28.66
C PRO A 107 3.10 18.17 -30.16
N PRO A 108 4.07 18.38 -31.08
CA PRO A 108 3.82 18.35 -32.51
C PRO A 108 3.09 17.09 -32.97
N GLY A 109 1.90 17.26 -33.55
CA GLY A 109 1.07 16.14 -34.01
C GLY A 109 0.15 15.52 -32.95
N SER A 110 -0.05 16.15 -31.77
CA SER A 110 -1.10 15.78 -30.81
C SER A 110 -2.52 15.76 -31.45
N PRO A 111 -3.54 15.19 -30.79
CA PRO A 111 -4.92 15.30 -31.26
C PRO A 111 -5.39 16.74 -31.48
N ALA A 112 -4.92 17.69 -30.66
CA ALA A 112 -5.24 19.12 -30.79
C ALA A 112 -4.52 19.75 -31.98
N GLU A 113 -3.23 19.46 -32.18
CA GLU A 113 -2.44 19.87 -33.36
C GLU A 113 -3.02 19.34 -34.67
N ARG A 114 -3.38 18.06 -34.72
CA ARG A 114 -4.00 17.43 -35.89
C ARG A 114 -5.37 18.04 -36.19
N GLU A 115 -6.10 18.50 -35.18
CA GLU A 115 -7.32 19.28 -35.36
C GLU A 115 -7.04 20.71 -35.83
N ALA A 116 -6.08 21.41 -35.24
CA ALA A 116 -5.71 22.77 -35.62
C ALA A 116 -5.24 22.85 -37.08
N GLU A 117 -4.37 21.93 -37.52
CA GLU A 117 -3.90 21.85 -38.91
C GLU A 117 -5.03 21.42 -39.87
N ARG A 118 -5.92 20.50 -39.45
CA ARG A 118 -7.15 20.16 -40.22
C ARG A 118 -8.02 21.39 -40.43
N VAL A 119 -8.22 22.20 -39.38
CA VAL A 119 -9.01 23.43 -39.41
C VAL A 119 -8.33 24.50 -40.25
N ALA A 120 -7.04 24.73 -40.05
CA ALA A 120 -6.22 25.68 -40.80
C ALA A 120 -6.28 25.45 -42.31
N ARG A 121 -6.11 24.19 -42.77
CA ARG A 121 -6.25 23.79 -44.18
C ARG A 121 -7.65 24.05 -44.75
N ARG A 122 -8.71 23.95 -43.95
CA ARG A 122 -10.10 24.22 -44.38
C ARG A 122 -10.39 25.71 -44.44
N VAL A 123 -10.05 26.43 -43.37
CA VAL A 123 -10.29 27.86 -43.21
C VAL A 123 -9.53 28.67 -44.26
N ALA A 124 -8.29 28.31 -44.58
CA ALA A 124 -7.52 28.93 -45.67
C ALA A 124 -8.23 28.78 -47.04
N ARG A 125 -8.87 27.64 -47.30
CA ARG A 125 -9.62 27.36 -48.55
C ARG A 125 -11.03 27.96 -48.60
N GLY A 126 -11.37 28.88 -47.69
CA GLY A 126 -12.72 29.48 -47.61
C GLY A 126 -13.78 28.60 -46.95
N LEU A 127 -13.43 27.40 -46.48
CA LEU A 127 -14.38 26.44 -45.91
C LEU A 127 -14.54 26.65 -44.40
N ALA A 128 -15.72 26.31 -43.88
CA ALA A 128 -15.96 26.29 -42.43
C ALA A 128 -15.04 25.29 -41.72
N ALA A 129 -14.56 25.63 -40.52
CA ALA A 129 -13.68 24.82 -39.68
C ALA A 129 -14.26 23.41 -39.40
N GLY A 130 -15.59 23.33 -39.28
CA GLY A 130 -16.29 22.18 -38.71
C GLY A 130 -16.32 22.27 -37.17
N PRO A 131 -16.74 21.21 -36.47
CA PRO A 131 -16.61 21.16 -35.02
C PRO A 131 -15.13 21.24 -34.60
N ILE A 132 -14.91 21.83 -33.42
CA ILE A 132 -13.62 21.92 -32.73
C ILE A 132 -13.86 21.38 -31.32
N ARG A 133 -12.99 20.51 -30.81
CA ARG A 133 -13.08 19.96 -29.46
C ARG A 133 -12.58 21.00 -28.46
N GLN A 134 -13.50 21.75 -27.86
CA GLN A 134 -13.17 22.58 -26.70
C GLN A 134 -12.70 21.69 -25.55
N ARG A 135 -11.65 22.08 -24.81
CA ARG A 135 -11.31 21.41 -23.56
C ARG A 135 -12.50 21.54 -22.61
N HIS A 136 -13.11 20.41 -22.26
CA HIS A 136 -14.09 20.34 -21.18
C HIS A 136 -13.38 20.82 -19.90
N ALA A 137 -14.07 21.61 -19.08
CA ALA A 137 -13.55 21.88 -17.75
C ALA A 137 -14.65 21.69 -16.72
N GLY A 138 -14.39 20.80 -15.77
CA GLY A 138 -14.02 21.30 -14.45
C GLY A 138 -12.54 21.66 -14.44
N ILE A 139 -12.13 22.57 -13.57
CA ILE A 139 -10.73 22.65 -13.15
C ILE A 139 -10.71 22.16 -11.70
N ALA A 140 -10.36 20.89 -11.51
CA ALA A 140 -9.49 20.60 -10.40
C ALA A 140 -8.15 21.28 -10.72
N CYS A 141 -7.55 21.99 -9.76
CA CYS A 141 -6.14 22.32 -9.92
C CYS A 141 -5.38 21.02 -9.64
N ASN A 142 -5.09 20.25 -10.68
CA ASN A 142 -4.44 18.95 -10.56
C ASN A 142 -3.16 19.05 -9.73
N THR A 143 -2.86 17.98 -8.99
CA THR A 143 -1.55 17.84 -8.36
C THR A 143 -0.48 17.74 -9.45
N TRP A 144 0.69 18.30 -9.17
CA TRP A 144 1.88 18.08 -10.01
C TRP A 144 2.17 16.57 -10.20
N THR A 145 1.85 15.75 -9.19
CA THR A 145 1.89 14.28 -9.28
C THR A 145 0.94 13.74 -10.34
N ALA A 146 -0.33 14.19 -10.37
CA ALA A 146 -1.30 13.75 -11.38
C ALA A 146 -0.91 14.23 -12.79
N ASP A 147 -0.56 15.50 -12.96
CA ASP A 147 -0.12 16.04 -14.27
C ASP A 147 1.10 15.27 -14.81
N ARG A 148 2.03 14.89 -13.93
CA ARG A 148 3.17 14.03 -14.29
C ARG A 148 2.77 12.61 -14.64
N ILE A 149 1.98 11.94 -13.79
CA ILE A 149 1.49 10.59 -14.08
C ILE A 149 0.71 10.56 -15.40
N ILE A 150 -0.09 11.58 -15.72
CA ILE A 150 -0.80 11.69 -17.01
C ILE A 150 0.18 11.79 -18.19
N TYR A 151 1.30 12.52 -18.03
CA TYR A 151 2.36 12.61 -19.04
C TYR A 151 3.08 11.26 -19.22
N GLU A 152 3.57 10.63 -18.15
CA GLU A 152 4.31 9.36 -18.27
C GLU A 152 3.39 8.19 -18.72
N LEU A 153 2.06 8.29 -18.54
CA LEU A 153 1.07 7.35 -19.09
C LEU A 153 0.66 7.65 -20.55
N SER A 154 1.17 8.71 -21.18
CA SER A 154 0.71 9.16 -22.49
C SER A 154 1.54 8.58 -23.65
N TYR A 155 0.91 7.75 -24.48
CA TYR A 155 1.57 7.11 -25.62
C TYR A 155 2.20 8.13 -26.58
N ALA A 156 3.51 8.02 -26.78
CA ALA A 156 4.21 8.68 -27.88
C ALA A 156 3.69 8.14 -29.23
N ALA A 157 3.85 8.90 -30.31
CA ALA A 157 3.35 8.49 -31.64
C ALA A 157 4.05 7.24 -32.23
N ASN A 158 5.11 6.78 -31.57
CA ASN A 158 5.94 5.62 -31.91
C ASN A 158 5.96 4.54 -30.80
N ASP A 159 5.15 4.69 -29.75
CA ASP A 159 5.05 3.71 -28.67
C ASP A 159 3.59 3.29 -28.41
N TRP A 160 3.41 2.03 -28.04
CA TRP A 160 2.09 1.41 -27.80
C TRP A 160 1.98 0.80 -26.39
N ALA A 161 3.04 0.88 -25.58
CA ALA A 161 3.05 0.54 -24.16
C ALA A 161 3.41 1.78 -23.32
N VAL A 162 3.46 1.61 -22.00
CA VAL A 162 4.25 2.48 -21.11
C VAL A 162 5.56 1.73 -20.86
N THR A 163 6.70 2.41 -20.93
CA THR A 163 7.99 1.74 -20.74
C THR A 163 8.29 1.48 -19.26
N ALA A 164 9.12 0.48 -18.97
CA ALA A 164 9.52 0.17 -17.59
C ALA A 164 10.21 1.35 -16.87
N ASP A 165 10.89 2.25 -17.60
CA ASP A 165 11.48 3.47 -17.04
C ASP A 165 10.40 4.52 -16.67
N GLU A 166 9.37 4.68 -17.50
CA GLU A 166 8.21 5.54 -17.22
C GLU A 166 7.39 5.00 -16.03
N GLU A 167 7.17 3.68 -15.96
CA GLU A 167 6.58 3.03 -14.79
C GLU A 167 7.40 3.28 -13.52
N ILE A 168 8.73 3.17 -13.59
CA ILE A 168 9.61 3.41 -12.43
C ILE A 168 9.49 4.86 -11.94
N GLU A 169 9.35 5.85 -12.83
CA GLU A 169 9.08 7.23 -12.41
C GLU A 169 7.64 7.42 -11.92
N ILE A 170 6.62 6.76 -12.49
CA ILE A 170 5.25 6.73 -11.93
C ILE A 170 5.28 6.20 -10.48
N LEU A 171 5.96 5.08 -10.23
CA LEU A 171 6.17 4.54 -8.88
C LEU A 171 6.93 5.51 -7.99
N GLY A 172 7.91 6.23 -8.53
CA GLY A 172 8.64 7.31 -7.85
C GLY A 172 7.73 8.48 -7.44
N LEU A 173 6.88 8.95 -8.35
CA LEU A 173 5.89 10.01 -8.15
C LEU A 173 4.89 9.62 -7.07
N VAL A 174 4.25 8.46 -7.22
CA VAL A 174 3.34 7.88 -6.20
C VAL A 174 4.05 7.77 -4.85
N ARG A 175 5.28 7.24 -4.81
CA ARG A 175 6.02 7.10 -3.55
C ARG A 175 6.29 8.44 -2.87
N ARG A 176 6.68 9.48 -3.63
CA ARG A 176 7.02 10.82 -3.12
C ARG A 176 5.81 11.69 -2.76
N ASP A 177 4.60 11.35 -3.23
CA ASP A 177 3.40 12.16 -3.02
C ASP A 177 3.04 12.35 -1.52
N SER A 178 2.61 13.55 -1.14
CA SER A 178 2.15 13.88 0.21
C SER A 178 0.62 13.95 0.35
N ASN A 179 -0.12 13.96 -0.76
CA ASN A 179 -1.58 14.05 -0.79
C ASN A 179 -2.17 13.16 -1.90
N PHE A 180 -1.84 11.87 -1.84
CA PHE A 180 -2.20 10.90 -2.87
C PHE A 180 -3.73 10.70 -3.01
N ASP A 181 -4.51 10.94 -1.95
CA ASP A 181 -5.98 11.03 -2.04
C ASP A 181 -6.44 12.09 -3.05
N LYS A 182 -5.76 13.25 -3.12
CA LYS A 182 -6.08 14.27 -4.11
C LYS A 182 -5.64 13.81 -5.51
N THR A 183 -4.42 13.28 -5.65
CA THR A 183 -3.90 12.75 -6.92
C THR A 183 -4.82 11.71 -7.56
N VAL A 184 -5.33 10.76 -6.79
CA VAL A 184 -6.33 9.78 -7.26
C VAL A 184 -7.65 10.44 -7.66
N ASN A 185 -8.09 11.51 -7.00
CA ASN A 185 -9.27 12.26 -7.39
C ASN A 185 -9.07 13.09 -8.67
N ASP A 186 -7.86 13.64 -8.87
CA ASP A 186 -7.50 14.40 -10.08
C ASP A 186 -7.46 13.46 -11.29
N LEU A 187 -6.75 12.34 -11.18
CA LEU A 187 -6.67 11.30 -12.22
C LEU A 187 -8.04 10.71 -12.59
N ASP A 188 -8.94 10.55 -11.61
CA ASP A 188 -10.32 10.12 -11.85
C ASP A 188 -11.18 11.20 -12.54
N SER A 189 -10.84 12.48 -12.39
CA SER A 189 -11.54 13.59 -13.06
C SER A 189 -11.06 13.88 -14.49
N GLU A 190 -9.88 13.37 -14.86
CA GLU A 190 -9.30 13.42 -16.21
C GLU A 190 -9.47 12.08 -16.97
N ASP A 191 -10.31 11.16 -16.47
CA ASP A 191 -10.53 9.79 -16.97
C ASP A 191 -9.26 8.90 -17.04
N MET A 192 -8.17 9.28 -16.36
CA MET A 192 -6.85 8.63 -16.40
C MET A 192 -6.55 7.69 -15.21
N LEU A 193 -7.43 7.59 -14.20
CA LEU A 193 -7.23 6.65 -13.09
C LEU A 193 -7.33 5.17 -13.53
N ASP A 194 -8.09 4.87 -14.59
CA ASP A 194 -8.03 3.54 -15.22
C ASP A 194 -6.64 3.29 -15.82
N ALA A 195 -6.16 4.22 -16.66
CA ALA A 195 -4.87 4.10 -17.35
C ALA A 195 -3.70 3.90 -16.38
N LEU A 196 -3.71 4.53 -15.19
CA LEU A 196 -2.72 4.28 -14.14
C LEU A 196 -2.72 2.83 -13.65
N VAL A 197 -3.90 2.22 -13.52
CA VAL A 197 -4.05 0.84 -13.03
C VAL A 197 -3.83 -0.19 -14.13
N SER A 198 -4.24 0.10 -15.37
CA SER A 198 -4.17 -0.83 -16.49
C SER A 198 -2.81 -0.81 -17.21
N ARG A 199 -2.19 0.36 -17.43
CA ARG A 199 -0.94 0.51 -18.22
C ARG A 199 0.37 0.44 -17.43
N VAL A 200 0.32 0.40 -16.09
CA VAL A 200 1.48 -0.06 -15.31
C VAL A 200 1.37 -1.59 -15.27
N ASP A 201 1.88 -2.25 -16.31
CA ASP A 201 1.60 -3.64 -16.69
C ASP A 201 2.74 -4.65 -16.46
N ASP A 202 3.97 -4.21 -16.13
CA ASP A 202 4.94 -5.13 -15.54
C ASP A 202 4.41 -5.63 -14.17
N SER A 203 4.34 -6.95 -13.99
CA SER A 203 3.81 -7.59 -12.78
C SER A 203 4.49 -7.13 -11.48
N GLU A 204 5.80 -6.83 -11.49
CA GLU A 204 6.52 -6.37 -10.30
C GLU A 204 6.21 -4.88 -10.03
N ASN A 205 5.99 -4.07 -11.05
CA ASN A 205 5.59 -2.67 -10.93
C ASN A 205 4.10 -2.50 -10.61
N ARG A 206 3.21 -3.31 -11.20
CA ARG A 206 1.77 -3.34 -10.89
C ARG A 206 1.53 -3.68 -9.41
N ILE A 207 2.22 -4.69 -8.86
CA ILE A 207 2.10 -5.03 -7.42
C ILE A 207 2.69 -3.94 -6.50
N LYS A 208 3.81 -3.28 -6.87
CA LYS A 208 4.36 -2.11 -6.14
C LYS A 208 3.34 -0.97 -6.10
N LEU A 209 2.80 -0.59 -7.26
CA LEU A 209 1.81 0.47 -7.40
C LEU A 209 0.62 0.23 -6.47
N ILE A 210 0.06 -0.98 -6.51
CA ILE A 210 -1.14 -1.36 -5.77
C ILE A 210 -0.92 -1.32 -4.25
N GLN A 211 0.17 -1.91 -3.75
CA GLN A 211 0.50 -1.91 -2.32
C GLN A 211 0.80 -0.49 -1.80
N MET A 212 1.65 0.27 -2.52
CA MET A 212 1.94 1.67 -2.16
C MET A 212 0.67 2.52 -2.15
N SER A 213 -0.17 2.39 -3.18
CA SER A 213 -1.40 3.18 -3.31
C SER A 213 -2.36 2.91 -2.17
N GLY A 214 -2.60 1.63 -1.83
CA GLY A 214 -3.42 1.27 -0.67
C GLY A 214 -2.89 1.90 0.62
N ALA A 215 -1.61 1.73 0.92
CA ALA A 215 -1.01 2.28 2.13
C ALA A 215 -1.03 3.82 2.22
N LYS A 216 -0.90 4.51 1.08
CA LYS A 216 -0.85 5.98 1.01
C LYS A 216 -2.20 6.66 1.09
N LEU A 217 -3.27 6.04 0.60
CA LEU A 217 -4.62 6.63 0.70
C LEU A 217 -5.08 6.70 2.15
N THR A 218 -5.81 7.76 2.48
CA THR A 218 -6.34 8.06 3.82
C THR A 218 -7.86 8.19 3.83
N THR A 219 -8.49 8.42 2.68
CA THR A 219 -9.94 8.59 2.54
C THR A 219 -10.62 7.36 1.92
N ARG A 220 -11.83 7.05 2.40
CA ARG A 220 -12.67 5.98 1.82
C ARG A 220 -13.05 6.28 0.36
N ALA A 221 -13.25 7.55 0.00
CA ALA A 221 -13.69 7.95 -1.33
C ALA A 221 -12.62 7.69 -2.42
N ALA A 222 -11.36 8.06 -2.18
CA ALA A 222 -10.28 7.76 -3.13
C ALA A 222 -9.99 6.25 -3.18
N PHE A 223 -10.09 5.56 -2.04
CA PHE A 223 -10.00 4.09 -1.99
C PHE A 223 -11.06 3.40 -2.86
N ASP A 224 -12.34 3.76 -2.74
CA ASP A 224 -13.41 3.13 -3.53
C ASP A 224 -13.27 3.41 -5.04
N LYS A 225 -12.79 4.59 -5.44
CA LYS A 225 -12.46 4.91 -6.84
C LYS A 225 -11.38 3.99 -7.38
N MET A 226 -10.25 3.87 -6.70
CA MET A 226 -9.14 3.05 -7.19
C MET A 226 -9.42 1.54 -7.10
N LEU A 227 -10.12 1.08 -6.05
CA LEU A 227 -10.57 -0.31 -5.94
C LEU A 227 -11.54 -0.69 -7.07
N LYS A 228 -12.37 0.25 -7.56
CA LYS A 228 -13.23 0.03 -8.73
C LYS A 228 -12.38 -0.23 -9.98
N GLN A 229 -11.38 0.61 -10.29
CA GLN A 229 -10.56 0.42 -11.49
C GLN A 229 -9.71 -0.86 -11.41
N ILE A 230 -9.14 -1.18 -10.22
CA ILE A 230 -8.44 -2.46 -9.99
C ILE A 230 -9.36 -3.66 -10.26
N LYS A 231 -10.62 -3.60 -9.82
CA LYS A 231 -11.61 -4.65 -10.11
C LYS A 231 -12.06 -4.70 -11.57
N ILE A 232 -11.90 -3.61 -12.33
CA ILE A 232 -12.22 -3.59 -13.77
C ILE A 232 -11.10 -4.27 -14.56
N MET A 233 -9.85 -3.86 -14.35
CA MET A 233 -8.65 -4.53 -14.92
C MET A 233 -8.63 -6.03 -14.58
N MET A 234 -9.02 -6.41 -13.37
CA MET A 234 -9.07 -7.81 -12.94
C MET A 234 -10.13 -8.70 -13.64
N PHE A 235 -11.02 -8.17 -14.49
CA PHE A 235 -11.86 -9.04 -15.33
C PHE A 235 -11.06 -9.68 -16.47
N ASP A 236 -9.99 -9.02 -16.92
CA ASP A 236 -9.08 -9.51 -17.96
C ASP A 236 -7.82 -10.15 -17.34
N GLU A 237 -7.33 -9.65 -16.19
CA GLU A 237 -6.11 -10.14 -15.51
C GLU A 237 -6.36 -10.76 -14.12
N GLY A 238 -6.24 -12.09 -14.03
CA GLY A 238 -6.55 -12.87 -12.82
C GLY A 238 -5.36 -13.20 -11.89
N GLU A 239 -4.31 -12.38 -11.84
CA GLU A 239 -3.08 -12.74 -11.11
C GLU A 239 -3.22 -12.82 -9.58
N MET A 240 -2.36 -13.65 -8.97
CA MET A 240 -2.26 -13.84 -7.51
C MET A 240 -0.82 -13.66 -7.03
N PHE A 241 -0.58 -12.64 -6.20
CA PHE A 241 0.70 -12.42 -5.53
C PHE A 241 0.67 -12.97 -4.10
N MET A 242 1.56 -13.90 -3.77
CA MET A 242 1.70 -14.51 -2.43
C MET A 242 0.40 -15.08 -1.82
N GLY A 243 -0.61 -15.38 -2.66
CA GLY A 243 -1.93 -15.88 -2.25
C GLY A 243 -3.09 -14.90 -2.34
N PHE A 244 -2.83 -13.63 -2.65
CA PHE A 244 -3.86 -12.61 -2.77
C PHE A 244 -3.96 -12.09 -4.20
N ASN A 245 -5.17 -11.80 -4.66
CA ASN A 245 -5.36 -11.04 -5.90
C ASN A 245 -5.11 -9.54 -5.68
N TYR A 246 -5.09 -8.77 -6.77
CA TYR A 246 -4.82 -7.33 -6.74
C TYR A 246 -5.81 -6.52 -5.87
N ALA A 247 -7.10 -6.80 -5.95
CA ALA A 247 -8.13 -6.12 -5.14
C ALA A 247 -8.03 -6.44 -3.64
N GLN A 248 -7.69 -7.68 -3.28
CA GLN A 248 -7.39 -8.08 -1.89
C GLN A 248 -6.15 -7.34 -1.37
N THR A 249 -5.06 -7.40 -2.13
CA THR A 249 -3.78 -6.74 -1.79
C THR A 249 -3.97 -5.24 -1.55
N PHE A 250 -4.69 -4.55 -2.43
CA PHE A 250 -5.05 -3.14 -2.28
C PHE A 250 -5.84 -2.87 -0.98
N THR A 251 -6.86 -3.70 -0.73
CA THR A 251 -7.76 -3.59 0.43
C THR A 251 -7.01 -3.78 1.74
N PHE A 252 -6.17 -4.81 1.84
CA PHE A 252 -5.38 -5.08 3.05
C PHE A 252 -4.33 -3.99 3.29
N SER A 253 -3.62 -3.54 2.24
CA SER A 253 -2.64 -2.45 2.34
C SER A 253 -3.26 -1.15 2.85
N PHE A 254 -4.48 -0.82 2.40
CA PHE A 254 -5.22 0.34 2.90
C PHE A 254 -5.73 0.16 4.33
N GLU A 255 -6.50 -0.90 4.59
CA GLU A 255 -7.14 -1.11 5.90
C GLU A 255 -6.10 -1.24 7.02
N MET A 256 -5.00 -2.00 6.81
CA MET A 256 -3.99 -2.17 7.85
C MET A 256 -3.29 -0.85 8.19
N HIS A 257 -2.99 -0.01 7.19
CA HIS A 257 -2.41 1.31 7.43
C HIS A 257 -3.43 2.27 8.07
N GLN A 258 -4.73 2.18 7.76
CA GLN A 258 -5.78 2.93 8.48
C GLN A 258 -5.87 2.49 9.96
N GLY A 259 -5.80 1.19 10.25
CA GLY A 259 -5.75 0.65 11.61
C GLY A 259 -4.51 1.16 12.37
N MET A 260 -3.33 1.03 11.78
CA MET A 260 -2.07 1.52 12.37
C MET A 260 -2.08 3.03 12.61
N ARG A 261 -2.60 3.84 11.66
CA ARG A 261 -2.80 5.28 11.85
C ARG A 261 -3.73 5.58 13.02
N ALA A 262 -4.87 4.90 13.13
CA ALA A 262 -5.81 5.06 14.25
C ALA A 262 -5.22 4.67 15.62
N MET A 263 -4.18 3.83 15.65
CA MET A 263 -3.45 3.46 16.87
C MET A 263 -2.31 4.46 17.23
N GLY A 264 -2.13 5.52 16.45
CA GLY A 264 -1.13 6.57 16.64
C GLY A 264 0.02 6.54 15.62
N GLY A 265 -0.09 5.76 14.56
CA GLY A 265 0.96 5.56 13.56
C GLY A 265 2.00 4.51 13.97
N LEU A 266 2.83 4.12 13.00
CA LEU A 266 3.91 3.17 13.17
C LEU A 266 5.26 3.89 13.03
N GLY A 267 6.13 3.73 14.03
CA GLY A 267 7.54 4.13 13.91
C GLY A 267 8.35 3.04 13.22
N THR A 268 9.47 3.41 12.60
CA THR A 268 10.41 2.46 11.99
C THR A 268 11.77 2.50 12.69
N SER A 269 12.15 1.39 13.30
CA SER A 269 13.50 1.18 13.83
C SER A 269 14.44 0.63 12.72
N THR A 270 15.74 0.87 12.84
CA THR A 270 16.73 0.22 11.96
C THR A 270 16.73 -1.30 12.18
N ALA A 271 16.51 -2.05 11.10
CA ALA A 271 16.49 -3.51 11.14
C ALA A 271 17.89 -4.13 11.30
N LEU A 272 17.96 -5.20 12.07
CA LEU A 272 19.12 -6.07 12.26
C LEU A 272 19.17 -7.13 11.14
N ASP A 273 20.32 -7.32 10.50
CA ASP A 273 20.50 -8.43 9.54
C ASP A 273 20.74 -9.77 10.29
N PRO A 274 19.84 -10.77 10.17
CA PRO A 274 19.96 -12.06 10.85
C PRO A 274 21.20 -12.87 10.42
N LYS A 275 21.83 -12.58 9.26
CA LYS A 275 23.02 -13.29 8.76
C LYS A 275 24.22 -13.19 9.72
N HIS A 276 24.33 -12.10 10.48
CA HIS A 276 25.35 -11.95 11.52
C HIS A 276 25.19 -12.98 12.65
N TYR A 277 23.98 -13.50 12.85
CA TYR A 277 23.60 -14.43 13.91
C TYR A 277 23.40 -15.86 13.40
N LYS A 278 23.80 -16.17 12.15
CA LYS A 278 23.59 -17.49 11.51
C LYS A 278 24.09 -18.72 12.28
N LYS A 279 24.90 -18.54 13.32
CA LYS A 279 25.35 -19.61 14.25
C LYS A 279 24.30 -20.00 15.29
N LEU A 280 23.20 -19.26 15.43
CA LEU A 280 22.07 -19.58 16.31
C LEU A 280 21.01 -20.47 15.64
N PHE A 281 21.01 -20.52 14.30
CA PHE A 281 19.97 -21.22 13.55
C PHE A 281 20.30 -22.70 13.45
N GLY A 282 19.32 -23.54 13.80
CA GLY A 282 19.41 -24.97 13.59
C GLY A 282 19.34 -25.35 12.10
N ALA A 283 19.49 -26.64 11.80
CA ALA A 283 19.09 -27.20 10.50
C ALA A 283 17.56 -27.10 10.33
N ALA A 284 17.05 -27.41 9.14
CA ALA A 284 15.64 -27.13 8.79
C ALA A 284 14.58 -27.90 9.62
N ASP A 285 14.97 -28.95 10.35
CA ASP A 285 14.15 -29.73 11.29
C ASP A 285 14.50 -29.47 12.77
N GLN A 286 15.26 -28.41 13.07
CA GLN A 286 15.77 -28.13 14.42
C GLN A 286 15.13 -26.90 15.07
N PRO A 287 15.18 -26.78 16.41
CA PRO A 287 14.68 -25.61 17.15
C PRO A 287 15.28 -24.29 16.67
N PHE A 288 14.46 -23.22 16.73
CA PHE A 288 14.83 -21.87 16.30
C PHE A 288 15.42 -21.83 14.88
N SER A 289 14.73 -22.48 13.92
CA SER A 289 15.08 -22.43 12.48
C SER A 289 13.95 -21.90 11.57
N GLY A 290 12.75 -21.66 12.10
CA GLY A 290 11.62 -21.11 11.35
C GLY A 290 11.74 -19.62 10.97
N VAL A 291 10.64 -19.04 10.51
CA VAL A 291 10.51 -17.64 10.03
C VAL A 291 10.92 -16.60 11.09
N GLY A 292 10.65 -16.85 12.37
CA GLY A 292 11.05 -15.98 13.48
C GLY A 292 12.56 -15.88 13.64
N ALA A 293 13.28 -16.97 13.42
CA ALA A 293 14.74 -16.99 13.46
C ALA A 293 15.36 -16.46 12.16
N THR A 294 14.90 -16.96 11.01
CA THR A 294 15.62 -16.84 9.73
C THR A 294 15.15 -15.71 8.82
N GLY A 295 13.94 -15.16 9.04
CA GLY A 295 13.33 -14.19 8.12
C GLY A 295 12.88 -14.77 6.78
N VAL A 296 12.92 -16.09 6.60
CA VAL A 296 12.51 -16.75 5.34
C VAL A 296 10.99 -16.90 5.31
N ASN A 297 10.33 -16.25 4.34
CA ASN A 297 8.87 -16.28 4.20
C ASN A 297 8.37 -17.72 3.91
N PRO A 298 7.41 -18.27 4.71
CA PRO A 298 6.77 -19.56 4.46
C PRO A 298 6.28 -19.82 3.03
N HIS A 299 5.84 -18.80 2.27
CA HIS A 299 5.47 -18.94 0.86
C HIS A 299 6.64 -19.37 -0.06
N SER A 300 7.89 -19.15 0.35
CA SER A 300 9.08 -19.61 -0.39
C SER A 300 9.48 -21.06 -0.08
N LEU A 301 8.78 -21.73 0.85
CA LEU A 301 9.11 -23.07 1.31
C LEU A 301 8.35 -24.14 0.53
N SER A 302 8.98 -25.30 0.33
CA SER A 302 8.33 -26.44 -0.29
C SER A 302 8.72 -27.77 0.36
N ILE A 303 7.74 -28.66 0.46
CA ILE A 303 7.91 -30.04 0.93
C ILE A 303 8.13 -30.92 -0.31
N GLY A 304 9.17 -31.75 -0.31
CA GLY A 304 9.42 -32.70 -1.40
C GLY A 304 8.24 -33.67 -1.59
N VAL A 305 7.91 -34.00 -2.84
CA VAL A 305 6.72 -34.81 -3.20
C VAL A 305 6.66 -36.13 -2.43
N THR A 306 7.81 -36.80 -2.27
CA THR A 306 7.96 -38.04 -1.49
C THR A 306 7.60 -37.88 -0.01
N ASP A 307 7.86 -36.72 0.59
CA ASP A 307 7.50 -36.45 1.98
C ASP A 307 6.04 -35.99 2.10
N LYS A 308 5.51 -35.19 1.15
CA LYS A 308 4.06 -34.89 1.07
C LYS A 308 3.21 -36.16 1.04
N TYR A 309 3.61 -37.15 0.23
CA TYR A 309 2.94 -38.45 0.14
C TYR A 309 2.98 -39.26 1.45
N LYS A 310 4.09 -39.23 2.18
CA LYS A 310 4.22 -39.91 3.49
C LYS A 310 3.42 -39.19 4.57
N LEU A 311 3.44 -37.86 4.59
CA LEU A 311 2.61 -37.04 5.48
C LEU A 311 1.13 -37.37 5.28
N ALA A 312 0.65 -37.41 4.03
CA ALA A 312 -0.72 -37.79 3.69
C ALA A 312 -1.12 -39.24 4.08
N ARG A 313 -0.16 -40.08 4.51
CA ARG A 313 -0.38 -41.46 4.95
C ARG A 313 -0.31 -41.67 6.47
N GLY A 314 -0.17 -40.61 7.26
CA GLY A 314 -0.26 -40.66 8.72
C GLY A 314 1.02 -41.10 9.44
N GLU A 315 1.19 -40.57 10.66
CA GLU A 315 2.38 -40.77 11.50
C GLU A 315 2.71 -42.26 11.71
N LYS A 316 1.68 -43.08 12.00
CA LYS A 316 1.79 -44.52 12.23
C LYS A 316 2.56 -45.27 11.12
N ASN A 317 2.52 -44.78 9.88
CA ASN A 317 3.20 -45.39 8.74
C ASN A 317 4.59 -44.78 8.47
N TYR A 318 4.83 -43.52 8.85
CA TYR A 318 6.06 -42.80 8.55
C TYR A 318 6.51 -41.85 9.70
N PRO A 319 6.75 -42.38 10.92
CA PRO A 319 6.92 -41.53 12.12
C PRO A 319 8.15 -40.63 12.02
N LYS A 320 9.26 -41.13 11.45
CA LYS A 320 10.48 -40.33 11.20
C LYS A 320 10.28 -39.17 10.22
N VAL A 321 9.24 -39.23 9.37
CA VAL A 321 8.90 -38.10 8.50
C VAL A 321 7.98 -37.14 9.22
N TYR A 322 7.01 -37.62 10.01
CA TYR A 322 6.21 -36.73 10.86
C TYR A 322 7.08 -35.91 11.83
N GLN A 323 8.01 -36.57 12.53
CA GLN A 323 8.98 -35.92 13.43
C GLN A 323 9.81 -34.82 12.74
N LYS A 324 10.14 -34.98 11.44
CA LYS A 324 10.92 -34.01 10.66
C LYS A 324 10.17 -32.68 10.37
N TYR A 325 8.84 -32.68 10.48
CA TYR A 325 7.98 -31.52 10.18
C TYR A 325 7.14 -31.06 11.40
N SER A 326 7.34 -31.67 12.58
CA SER A 326 6.64 -31.32 13.83
C SER A 326 7.56 -30.57 14.81
N ASN A 327 7.01 -30.08 15.92
CA ASN A 327 7.70 -29.43 17.05
C ASN A 327 9.11 -30.02 17.27
N PRO A 328 10.19 -29.24 17.05
CA PRO A 328 11.54 -29.78 16.95
C PRO A 328 12.27 -29.94 18.28
N ILE A 329 11.73 -29.47 19.42
CA ILE A 329 12.38 -29.67 20.73
C ILE A 329 12.15 -31.11 21.22
N PRO A 330 13.22 -31.94 21.35
CA PRO A 330 13.06 -33.30 21.84
C PRO A 330 12.84 -33.34 23.36
N GLY A 331 11.73 -33.94 23.78
CA GLY A 331 11.48 -34.35 25.17
C GLY A 331 11.01 -33.23 26.11
N SER A 332 11.86 -32.24 26.39
CA SER A 332 11.69 -31.36 27.56
C SER A 332 12.15 -29.93 27.31
N LEU A 333 11.20 -28.98 27.34
CA LEU A 333 11.44 -27.56 27.10
C LEU A 333 12.46 -26.94 28.10
N PRO A 334 12.41 -27.26 29.41
CA PRO A 334 13.47 -26.84 30.34
C PRO A 334 14.85 -27.43 30.00
N ASP A 335 14.91 -28.67 29.49
CA ASP A 335 16.20 -29.30 29.16
C ASP A 335 16.81 -28.67 27.90
N TYR A 336 15.99 -28.34 26.89
CA TYR A 336 16.38 -27.48 25.77
C TYR A 336 16.93 -26.13 26.24
N LEU A 337 16.25 -25.42 27.16
CA LEU A 337 16.75 -24.14 27.68
C LEU A 337 18.11 -24.27 28.39
N ARG A 338 18.42 -25.41 28.99
CA ARG A 338 19.75 -25.67 29.59
C ARG A 338 20.85 -25.96 28.56
N THR A 339 20.52 -26.27 27.31
CA THR A 339 21.52 -26.35 26.22
C THR A 339 21.99 -24.97 25.73
N LEU A 340 21.24 -23.92 26.03
CA LEU A 340 21.51 -22.55 25.58
C LEU A 340 22.21 -21.73 26.68
N THR A 341 23.32 -21.07 26.34
CA THR A 341 23.90 -20.06 27.22
C THR A 341 22.94 -18.87 27.40
N PRO A 342 23.02 -18.11 28.51
CA PRO A 342 22.25 -16.88 28.69
C PRO A 342 22.49 -15.85 27.58
N ARG A 343 23.64 -15.90 26.90
CA ARG A 343 23.91 -15.05 25.72
C ARG A 343 23.10 -15.51 24.50
N GLN A 344 23.15 -16.81 24.15
CA GLN A 344 22.32 -17.35 23.06
C GLN A 344 20.83 -17.09 23.29
N ARG A 345 20.34 -17.24 24.54
CA ARG A 345 18.94 -16.94 24.90
C ARG A 345 18.55 -15.49 24.60
N LYS A 346 19.42 -14.51 24.92
CA LYS A 346 19.21 -13.09 24.58
C LYS A 346 19.37 -12.82 23.09
N ASP A 347 20.39 -13.41 22.44
CA ASP A 347 20.64 -13.19 21.01
C ASP A 347 19.49 -13.76 20.16
N GLN A 348 18.85 -14.87 20.57
CA GLN A 348 17.58 -15.34 19.99
C GLN A 348 16.47 -14.30 20.10
N ALA A 349 16.29 -13.65 21.27
CA ALA A 349 15.29 -12.61 21.47
C ALA A 349 15.55 -11.36 20.60
N LEU A 350 16.82 -10.93 20.53
CA LEU A 350 17.26 -9.83 19.66
C LEU A 350 16.99 -10.16 18.19
N VAL A 351 17.38 -11.35 17.73
CA VAL A 351 17.18 -11.79 16.35
C VAL A 351 15.69 -11.96 16.05
N LEU A 352 14.87 -12.48 16.96
CA LEU A 352 13.43 -12.57 16.72
C LEU A 352 12.83 -11.18 16.47
N MET A 353 13.12 -10.19 17.33
CA MET A 353 12.37 -8.94 17.37
C MET A 353 12.98 -7.76 16.58
N LYS A 354 14.28 -7.76 16.29
CA LYS A 354 14.97 -6.62 15.65
C LYS A 354 15.16 -6.74 14.13
N GLN A 355 14.88 -7.88 13.49
CA GLN A 355 14.79 -7.90 12.01
C GLN A 355 13.55 -7.13 11.54
N ALA A 356 13.56 -6.77 10.26
CA ALA A 356 12.37 -6.33 9.55
C ALA A 356 11.27 -7.41 9.59
N ILE A 357 10.01 -6.99 9.48
CA ILE A 357 8.89 -7.92 9.29
C ILE A 357 9.02 -8.72 7.99
N VAL A 358 8.59 -9.98 8.06
CA VAL A 358 8.30 -10.83 6.90
C VAL A 358 6.83 -10.61 6.54
N THR A 359 6.57 -10.10 5.35
CA THR A 359 5.21 -9.75 4.90
C THR A 359 5.03 -10.08 3.42
N SER A 360 3.80 -10.41 3.03
CA SER A 360 3.39 -10.54 1.63
C SER A 360 3.03 -9.17 1.00
N MET A 361 3.09 -8.08 1.77
CA MET A 361 2.69 -6.73 1.35
C MET A 361 3.82 -5.68 1.53
N PRO A 362 5.08 -5.98 1.15
CA PRO A 362 6.25 -5.20 1.56
C PRO A 362 6.27 -3.76 1.03
N HIS A 363 5.67 -3.48 -0.14
CA HIS A 363 5.68 -2.15 -0.75
C HIS A 363 4.65 -1.20 -0.11
N SER A 364 3.76 -1.69 0.74
CA SER A 364 2.90 -0.86 1.62
C SER A 364 3.75 0.04 2.53
N TYR A 365 4.90 -0.46 2.95
CA TYR A 365 5.84 0.23 3.82
C TYR A 365 6.77 1.14 3.02
N VAL A 366 6.19 2.19 2.42
CA VAL A 366 6.86 3.16 1.51
C VAL A 366 8.18 3.76 2.04
N ASN A 367 8.34 3.82 3.36
CA ASN A 367 9.50 4.37 4.07
C ASN A 367 10.50 3.30 4.56
N GLY A 368 10.35 2.05 4.11
CA GLY A 368 11.10 0.88 4.58
C GLY A 368 10.31 0.04 5.58
N LEU A 369 10.62 -1.26 5.63
CA LEU A 369 9.94 -2.21 6.50
C LEU A 369 10.20 -1.90 7.99
N PRO A 370 9.17 -1.94 8.85
CA PRO A 370 9.32 -1.82 10.30
C PRO A 370 9.98 -3.08 10.86
N THR A 371 10.56 -2.97 12.06
CA THR A 371 10.94 -4.17 12.82
C THR A 371 9.72 -4.81 13.47
N ARG A 372 9.81 -6.12 13.76
CA ARG A 372 8.79 -6.82 14.56
C ARG A 372 8.57 -6.17 15.93
N ALA A 373 9.62 -5.57 16.51
CA ALA A 373 9.52 -4.80 17.75
C ALA A 373 8.64 -3.54 17.59
N ASP A 374 8.67 -2.87 16.45
CA ASP A 374 7.84 -1.68 16.20
C ASP A 374 6.35 -2.06 16.10
N ILE A 375 6.02 -3.15 15.40
CA ILE A 375 4.66 -3.72 15.38
C ILE A 375 4.23 -4.13 16.80
N ALA A 376 5.08 -4.85 17.53
CA ALA A 376 4.77 -5.33 18.87
C ALA A 376 4.51 -4.16 19.85
N LYS A 377 5.22 -3.03 19.73
CA LYS A 377 4.94 -1.79 20.48
C LYS A 377 3.52 -1.26 20.20
N LEU A 378 3.11 -1.24 18.94
CA LEU A 378 1.78 -0.75 18.55
C LEU A 378 0.66 -1.70 19.00
N ALA A 379 0.87 -3.01 18.84
CA ALA A 379 -0.06 -4.05 19.29
C ALA A 379 -0.18 -4.11 20.84
N GLY A 380 0.93 -3.99 21.57
CA GLY A 380 0.93 -3.90 23.03
C GLY A 380 0.14 -2.71 23.56
N LYS A 381 0.41 -1.52 23.00
CA LYS A 381 -0.36 -0.28 23.27
C LYS A 381 -1.85 -0.46 23.01
N LYS A 382 -2.22 -1.13 21.91
CA LYS A 382 -3.62 -1.41 21.54
C LYS A 382 -4.32 -2.38 22.50
N HIS A 383 -3.60 -3.34 23.04
CA HIS A 383 -4.16 -4.44 23.83
C HIS A 383 -3.90 -4.34 25.34
N ASN A 384 -3.36 -3.23 25.85
CA ASN A 384 -3.01 -3.07 27.27
C ASN A 384 -1.99 -4.14 27.74
N LEU A 385 -1.03 -4.47 26.86
CA LEU A 385 0.03 -5.46 27.09
C LEU A 385 1.41 -4.80 26.92
N GLU A 386 2.39 -5.28 27.66
CA GLU A 386 3.79 -5.01 27.35
C GLU A 386 4.17 -5.66 26.01
N PRO A 387 4.89 -4.95 25.14
CA PRO A 387 5.40 -5.54 23.90
C PRO A 387 6.45 -6.62 24.19
N ALA A 388 7.14 -6.53 25.33
CA ALA A 388 8.02 -7.57 25.85
C ALA A 388 7.29 -8.89 26.13
N LEU A 389 6.04 -8.83 26.62
CA LEU A 389 5.25 -10.04 26.87
C LEU A 389 4.81 -10.70 25.56
N ILE A 390 4.32 -9.93 24.59
CA ILE A 390 3.95 -10.43 23.25
C ILE A 390 5.15 -11.11 22.59
N ALA A 391 6.34 -10.48 22.67
CA ALA A 391 7.59 -11.06 22.20
C ALA A 391 8.03 -12.31 23.00
N GLY A 392 7.73 -12.40 24.30
CA GLY A 392 7.99 -13.57 25.13
C GLY A 392 7.19 -14.80 24.70
N PHE A 393 5.90 -14.63 24.38
CA PHE A 393 5.08 -15.68 23.78
C PHE A 393 5.67 -16.11 22.43
N MET A 394 5.86 -15.18 21.49
CA MET A 394 6.43 -15.51 20.17
C MET A 394 7.84 -16.13 20.26
N LEU A 395 8.65 -15.81 21.28
CA LEU A 395 9.95 -16.43 21.47
C LEU A 395 9.88 -17.86 22.00
N ALA A 396 8.84 -18.22 22.76
CA ALA A 396 8.56 -19.62 23.10
C ALA A 396 8.14 -20.39 21.84
N GLU A 397 7.12 -19.90 21.13
CA GLU A 397 6.64 -20.50 19.87
C GLU A 397 7.80 -20.67 18.86
N GLN A 398 8.57 -19.62 18.58
CA GLN A 398 9.66 -19.68 17.60
C GLN A 398 10.91 -20.43 18.06
N ARG A 399 11.05 -20.78 19.35
CA ARG A 399 12.05 -21.75 19.80
C ARG A 399 11.64 -23.17 19.41
N ASP A 400 10.36 -23.51 19.60
CA ASP A 400 9.79 -24.79 19.20
C ASP A 400 9.16 -24.76 17.79
N GLN A 401 9.77 -23.98 16.87
CA GLN A 401 9.39 -23.92 15.46
C GLN A 401 10.59 -24.24 14.55
N SER A 402 10.36 -25.09 13.55
CA SER A 402 11.35 -25.41 12.51
C SER A 402 10.98 -24.87 11.13
N LYS A 403 11.97 -24.72 10.23
CA LYS A 403 11.72 -24.33 8.84
C LYS A 403 10.87 -25.36 8.07
N ASN A 404 11.03 -26.64 8.39
CA ASN A 404 10.19 -27.70 7.84
C ASN A 404 8.75 -27.55 8.34
N GLU A 405 8.57 -27.20 9.61
CA GLU A 405 7.26 -26.99 10.23
C GLU A 405 6.49 -25.85 9.56
N ASP A 406 7.09 -24.68 9.40
CA ASP A 406 6.52 -23.56 8.61
C ASP A 406 6.05 -24.02 7.21
N ALA A 407 6.82 -24.89 6.56
CA ALA A 407 6.46 -25.45 5.26
C ALA A 407 5.28 -26.44 5.33
N LYS A 408 5.22 -27.28 6.38
CA LYS A 408 4.11 -28.21 6.66
C LYS A 408 2.83 -27.46 6.97
N ASP A 409 2.85 -26.52 7.90
CA ASP A 409 1.65 -25.85 8.39
C ASP A 409 0.95 -25.05 7.30
N LEU A 410 1.71 -24.28 6.53
CA LEU A 410 1.16 -23.54 5.40
C LEU A 410 0.70 -24.48 4.27
N THR A 411 1.48 -25.51 3.92
CA THR A 411 1.07 -26.48 2.87
C THR A 411 -0.23 -27.19 3.25
N ALA A 412 -0.42 -27.53 4.53
CA ALA A 412 -1.62 -28.17 5.02
C ALA A 412 -2.84 -27.22 4.98
N ALA A 413 -2.68 -25.98 5.45
CA ALA A 413 -3.75 -24.98 5.45
C ALA A 413 -4.22 -24.62 4.04
N LEU A 414 -3.31 -24.51 3.07
CA LEU A 414 -3.64 -24.18 1.68
C LEU A 414 -4.09 -25.38 0.83
N SER A 415 -4.01 -26.61 1.37
CA SER A 415 -4.44 -27.83 0.68
C SER A 415 -5.96 -27.87 0.40
N ILE A 416 -6.42 -28.90 -0.32
CA ILE A 416 -7.86 -29.17 -0.49
C ILE A 416 -8.57 -29.61 0.80
N MET A 417 -7.82 -29.96 1.84
CA MET A 417 -8.34 -30.38 3.15
C MET A 417 -8.44 -29.22 4.16
N GLU A 418 -8.01 -28.01 3.78
CA GLU A 418 -8.03 -26.80 4.61
C GLU A 418 -7.54 -27.04 6.05
N GLY A 419 -6.31 -27.54 6.17
CA GLY A 419 -5.71 -27.93 7.44
C GLY A 419 -5.78 -26.82 8.49
N ASN A 420 -6.30 -27.14 9.67
CA ASN A 420 -6.43 -26.22 10.79
C ASN A 420 -5.12 -26.17 11.61
N THR A 421 -4.06 -25.70 10.96
CA THR A 421 -2.72 -25.60 11.53
C THR A 421 -2.48 -24.27 12.23
N SER A 422 -1.44 -24.24 13.07
CA SER A 422 -0.83 -23.03 13.65
C SER A 422 0.15 -22.42 12.65
N ILE A 423 0.17 -21.09 12.52
CA ILE A 423 0.97 -20.40 11.49
C ILE A 423 1.71 -19.18 12.07
N GLY A 424 2.94 -18.97 11.62
CA GLY A 424 3.73 -17.75 11.83
C GLY A 424 4.28 -17.56 13.24
N LEU A 425 4.67 -16.32 13.56
CA LEU A 425 5.47 -15.99 14.76
C LEU A 425 4.87 -16.48 16.07
N GLY A 426 3.57 -16.26 16.29
CA GLY A 426 2.85 -16.69 17.49
C GLY A 426 2.08 -17.99 17.33
N GLN A 427 2.35 -18.80 16.30
CA GLN A 427 1.68 -20.09 16.05
C GLN A 427 0.14 -20.02 16.14
N VAL A 428 -0.44 -18.96 15.58
CA VAL A 428 -1.88 -18.72 15.66
C VAL A 428 -2.61 -19.73 14.77
N VAL A 429 -3.56 -20.47 15.34
CA VAL A 429 -4.36 -21.46 14.60
C VAL A 429 -5.43 -20.79 13.73
N VAL A 430 -5.60 -21.23 12.49
CA VAL A 430 -6.52 -20.60 11.50
C VAL A 430 -7.96 -20.46 12.01
N SER A 431 -8.53 -21.52 12.60
CA SER A 431 -9.88 -21.44 13.20
C SER A 431 -9.92 -20.61 14.50
N THR A 432 -8.83 -20.54 15.27
CA THR A 432 -8.73 -19.64 16.43
C THR A 432 -8.72 -18.18 15.97
N ALA A 433 -8.03 -17.86 14.88
CA ALA A 433 -8.08 -16.56 14.24
C ALA A 433 -9.50 -16.20 13.79
N ARG A 434 -10.22 -17.12 13.14
CA ARG A 434 -11.64 -16.96 12.78
C ARG A 434 -12.53 -16.72 14.00
N LYS A 435 -12.52 -17.66 14.95
CA LYS A 435 -13.42 -17.69 16.13
C LYS A 435 -13.25 -16.47 17.03
N ASN A 436 -12.04 -15.90 17.10
CA ASN A 436 -11.73 -14.77 17.96
C ASN A 436 -11.71 -13.42 17.21
N GLU A 437 -12.00 -13.39 15.92
CA GLU A 437 -11.86 -12.22 15.03
C GLU A 437 -10.48 -11.54 15.14
N LEU A 438 -9.39 -12.27 14.88
CA LEU A 438 -8.06 -11.82 15.31
C LEU A 438 -7.44 -10.66 14.51
N PHE A 439 -7.90 -10.36 13.29
CA PHE A 439 -7.35 -9.25 12.49
C PHE A 439 -8.11 -7.92 12.61
N ARG A 440 -9.11 -7.82 13.49
CA ARG A 440 -10.07 -6.69 13.52
C ARG A 440 -9.52 -5.32 13.92
N ASP A 441 -8.27 -5.27 14.38
CA ASP A 441 -7.57 -4.02 14.65
C ASP A 441 -6.80 -3.48 13.43
N LEU A 442 -6.68 -4.31 12.38
CA LEU A 442 -6.13 -3.98 11.07
C LEU A 442 -7.17 -4.06 9.94
N LEU A 443 -8.22 -4.90 10.05
CA LEU A 443 -9.26 -5.09 9.03
C LEU A 443 -10.66 -4.67 9.48
N TRP A 444 -11.40 -4.07 8.56
CA TRP A 444 -12.79 -3.67 8.70
C TRP A 444 -13.75 -4.88 8.77
N PRO A 445 -14.95 -4.73 9.36
CA PRO A 445 -15.85 -5.86 9.62
C PRO A 445 -16.26 -6.64 8.36
N ALA A 446 -16.49 -5.94 7.25
CA ALA A 446 -16.89 -6.53 5.98
C ALA A 446 -15.74 -7.34 5.36
N THR A 447 -14.56 -6.74 5.26
CA THR A 447 -13.33 -7.36 4.73
C THR A 447 -12.93 -8.58 5.55
N TRP A 448 -12.95 -8.47 6.89
CA TRP A 448 -12.78 -9.59 7.81
C TRP A 448 -13.81 -10.72 7.59
N GLY A 449 -15.09 -10.36 7.44
CA GLY A 449 -16.18 -11.33 7.25
C GLY A 449 -16.09 -12.08 5.91
N ALA A 450 -15.48 -11.47 4.90
CA ALA A 450 -15.34 -12.02 3.55
C ALA A 450 -14.13 -12.97 3.36
N LEU A 451 -13.17 -13.00 4.29
CA LEU A 451 -11.99 -13.88 4.19
C LEU A 451 -12.40 -15.36 4.11
N SER A 452 -11.77 -16.16 3.25
CA SER A 452 -11.80 -17.63 3.28
C SER A 452 -10.88 -18.22 4.36
N HIS A 453 -10.82 -19.55 4.50
CA HIS A 453 -9.81 -20.22 5.35
C HIS A 453 -8.39 -19.89 4.87
N LYS A 454 -8.18 -19.93 3.54
CA LYS A 454 -6.89 -19.72 2.91
C LYS A 454 -6.44 -18.26 3.02
N ASP A 455 -7.34 -17.30 2.89
CA ASP A 455 -7.01 -15.89 3.11
C ASP A 455 -6.51 -15.64 4.54
N ILE A 456 -7.12 -16.29 5.55
CA ILE A 456 -6.60 -16.23 6.92
C ILE A 456 -5.23 -16.89 7.01
N ALA A 457 -5.02 -18.06 6.39
CA ALA A 457 -3.72 -18.72 6.38
C ALA A 457 -2.61 -17.86 5.74
N HIS A 458 -2.89 -17.21 4.60
CA HIS A 458 -1.98 -16.27 3.95
C HIS A 458 -1.72 -15.02 4.80
N LEU A 459 -2.75 -14.46 5.45
CA LEU A 459 -2.57 -13.31 6.36
C LEU A 459 -1.77 -13.70 7.62
N LEU A 460 -1.89 -14.93 8.13
CA LEU A 460 -1.08 -15.41 9.25
C LEU A 460 0.42 -15.59 8.92
N VAL A 461 0.79 -15.66 7.64
CA VAL A 461 2.21 -15.63 7.21
C VAL A 461 2.80 -14.22 7.26
N CYS A 462 1.96 -13.17 7.28
CA CYS A 462 2.40 -11.80 7.40
C CYS A 462 2.62 -11.43 8.88
N ASP A 463 3.86 -11.16 9.26
CA ASP A 463 4.27 -10.90 10.64
C ASP A 463 3.43 -9.79 11.32
N GLU A 464 3.03 -8.75 10.58
CA GLU A 464 2.21 -7.66 11.13
C GLU A 464 0.82 -8.15 11.58
N PHE A 465 0.16 -8.98 10.77
CA PHE A 465 -1.14 -9.58 11.10
C PHE A 465 -0.99 -10.64 12.19
N ASN A 466 0.12 -11.40 12.18
CA ASN A 466 0.41 -12.43 13.16
C ASN A 466 0.69 -11.85 14.56
N ILE A 467 1.50 -10.79 14.66
CA ILE A 467 1.80 -10.08 15.93
C ILE A 467 0.52 -9.46 16.52
N PHE A 468 -0.31 -8.81 15.70
CA PHE A 468 -1.59 -8.27 16.15
C PHE A 468 -2.56 -9.37 16.58
N ALA A 469 -2.65 -10.48 15.84
CA ALA A 469 -3.47 -11.63 16.22
C ALA A 469 -3.02 -12.24 17.56
N THR A 470 -1.71 -12.43 17.74
CA THR A 470 -1.07 -12.92 18.99
C THR A 470 -1.42 -12.02 20.17
N ALA A 471 -1.17 -10.70 20.06
CA ALA A 471 -1.46 -9.73 21.11
C ALA A 471 -2.95 -9.68 21.48
N ARG A 472 -3.83 -9.70 20.46
CA ARG A 472 -5.28 -9.71 20.63
C ARG A 472 -5.78 -11.01 21.27
N TYR A 473 -5.16 -12.15 20.97
CA TYR A 473 -5.53 -13.44 21.57
C TYR A 473 -5.06 -13.53 23.03
N ILE A 474 -3.81 -13.16 23.35
CA ILE A 474 -3.29 -13.03 24.72
C ILE A 474 -4.24 -12.17 25.58
N ARG A 475 -4.67 -11.01 25.05
CA ARG A 475 -5.64 -10.12 25.71
C ARG A 475 -7.01 -10.78 25.89
N LYS A 476 -7.56 -11.45 24.87
CA LYS A 476 -8.85 -12.16 24.96
C LYS A 476 -8.87 -13.29 25.97
N VAL A 477 -7.81 -14.10 26.03
CA VAL A 477 -7.67 -15.18 27.01
C VAL A 477 -7.57 -14.58 28.43
N ALA A 478 -6.79 -13.50 28.60
CA ALA A 478 -6.71 -12.77 29.86
C ALA A 478 -8.06 -12.13 30.27
N ASP A 479 -8.84 -11.58 29.33
CA ASP A 479 -10.17 -11.02 29.59
C ASP A 479 -11.20 -12.09 29.98
N ALA A 480 -11.15 -13.27 29.37
CA ALA A 480 -12.00 -14.40 29.76
C ALA A 480 -11.76 -14.78 31.23
N ALA A 481 -10.48 -14.87 31.62
CA ALA A 481 -10.04 -15.21 32.97
C ALA A 481 -10.66 -14.33 34.06
N THR A 482 -10.81 -13.02 33.82
CA THR A 482 -11.35 -12.06 34.80
C THR A 482 -12.78 -12.36 35.26
N LYS A 483 -13.50 -13.21 34.53
CA LYS A 483 -14.91 -13.57 34.76
C LYS A 483 -15.08 -14.93 35.42
N LEU A 484 -13.98 -15.64 35.69
CA LEU A 484 -13.96 -16.99 36.21
C LEU A 484 -13.70 -17.02 37.72
N ASP A 485 -14.18 -18.09 38.34
CA ASP A 485 -13.92 -18.42 39.74
C ASP A 485 -12.78 -19.43 39.79
N ILE A 486 -11.67 -19.04 40.41
CA ILE A 486 -10.48 -19.90 40.56
C ILE A 486 -10.77 -21.15 41.43
N GLY A 487 -11.81 -21.13 42.26
CA GLY A 487 -12.29 -22.32 42.99
C GLY A 487 -12.88 -23.40 42.09
N LYS A 488 -13.21 -23.08 40.83
CA LYS A 488 -13.73 -24.01 39.81
C LYS A 488 -12.66 -24.50 38.83
N LEU A 489 -11.41 -24.07 39.01
CA LEU A 489 -10.25 -24.45 38.22
C LEU A 489 -9.17 -25.08 39.13
N PRO A 490 -9.46 -26.25 39.74
CA PRO A 490 -8.59 -26.86 40.75
C PRO A 490 -7.19 -27.22 40.24
N ASN A 491 -7.04 -27.69 38.99
CA ASN A 491 -5.73 -28.02 38.43
C ASN A 491 -4.92 -26.74 38.21
N THR A 492 -5.54 -25.71 37.63
CA THR A 492 -4.97 -24.36 37.46
C THR A 492 -4.51 -23.80 38.80
N LYS A 493 -5.34 -23.90 39.84
CA LYS A 493 -5.00 -23.41 41.18
C LYS A 493 -3.90 -24.23 41.85
N ALA A 494 -3.88 -25.54 41.68
CA ALA A 494 -2.83 -26.41 42.21
C ALA A 494 -1.48 -26.18 41.52
N LYS A 495 -1.47 -25.98 40.20
CA LYS A 495 -0.26 -25.68 39.42
C LYS A 495 0.25 -24.26 39.65
N PHE A 496 -0.67 -23.31 39.79
CA PHE A 496 -0.39 -21.88 39.90
C PHE A 496 -0.98 -21.27 41.19
N PRO A 497 -0.53 -21.65 42.40
CA PRO A 497 -1.15 -21.23 43.66
C PRO A 497 -1.27 -19.72 43.87
N LEU A 498 -0.34 -18.91 43.34
CA LEU A 498 -0.34 -17.44 43.42
C LEU A 498 -1.08 -16.74 42.26
N ILE A 499 -1.86 -17.46 41.44
CA ILE A 499 -2.67 -16.86 40.37
C ILE A 499 -3.76 -15.95 40.93
N ASN A 500 -3.94 -14.79 40.30
CA ASN A 500 -4.89 -13.74 40.67
C ASN A 500 -5.71 -13.35 39.42
N LEU A 501 -6.84 -14.03 39.17
CA LEU A 501 -7.61 -13.82 37.94
C LEU A 501 -8.06 -12.36 37.71
N PRO A 502 -8.52 -11.60 38.72
CA PRO A 502 -8.79 -10.17 38.57
C PRO A 502 -7.59 -9.31 38.12
N ALA A 503 -6.35 -9.72 38.37
CA ALA A 503 -5.16 -8.97 37.93
C ALA A 503 -5.06 -8.87 36.40
N TYR A 504 -5.62 -9.83 35.65
CA TYR A 504 -5.62 -9.80 34.18
C TYR A 504 -6.32 -8.58 33.59
N ALA A 505 -7.23 -7.93 34.31
CA ALA A 505 -7.87 -6.68 33.87
C ALA A 505 -6.89 -5.49 33.78
N LYS A 506 -5.73 -5.57 34.46
CA LYS A 506 -4.68 -4.55 34.45
C LYS A 506 -3.76 -4.69 33.22
N HIS A 507 -2.88 -3.71 33.05
CA HIS A 507 -1.77 -3.78 32.09
C HIS A 507 -0.83 -4.93 32.47
N SER A 508 -0.25 -5.63 31.49
CA SER A 508 0.43 -6.91 31.78
C SER A 508 1.63 -6.83 32.72
N LYS A 509 2.31 -5.68 32.76
CA LYS A 509 3.37 -5.35 33.73
C LYS A 509 2.96 -5.58 35.20
N ASP A 510 1.66 -5.48 35.49
CA ASP A 510 1.07 -5.55 36.84
C ASP A 510 0.55 -6.98 37.15
N TRP A 511 0.83 -7.97 36.29
CA TRP A 511 0.41 -9.35 36.46
C TRP A 511 1.44 -10.18 37.26
N PRO A 512 1.01 -11.00 38.23
CA PRO A 512 1.91 -11.95 38.89
C PRO A 512 2.59 -12.94 37.93
N VAL A 513 3.76 -13.45 38.30
CA VAL A 513 4.47 -14.53 37.58
C VAL A 513 3.54 -15.70 37.25
N HIS A 514 2.69 -16.10 38.20
CA HIS A 514 1.73 -17.18 38.03
C HIS A 514 0.59 -16.86 37.05
N ASN A 515 0.24 -15.59 36.86
CA ASN A 515 -0.66 -15.17 35.79
C ASN A 515 0.01 -15.26 34.41
N ILE A 516 1.30 -14.92 34.29
CA ILE A 516 2.04 -15.06 33.03
C ILE A 516 2.18 -16.55 32.68
N MET A 517 2.58 -17.39 33.64
CA MET A 517 2.71 -18.83 33.41
C MET A 517 1.38 -19.52 33.10
N ALA A 518 0.30 -19.19 33.82
CA ALA A 518 -1.02 -19.73 33.50
C ALA A 518 -1.46 -19.29 32.09
N LEU A 519 -1.33 -18.00 31.76
CA LEU A 519 -1.73 -17.51 30.44
C LEU A 519 -0.91 -18.13 29.30
N GLY A 520 0.35 -18.49 29.54
CA GLY A 520 1.15 -19.30 28.63
C GLY A 520 0.54 -20.68 28.39
N SER A 521 0.14 -21.39 29.45
CA SER A 521 -0.60 -22.66 29.33
C SER A 521 -1.89 -22.49 28.50
N GLU A 522 -2.72 -21.51 28.85
CA GLU A 522 -4.03 -21.27 28.24
C GLU A 522 -3.99 -20.72 26.79
N TYR A 523 -2.80 -20.34 26.29
CA TYR A 523 -2.62 -19.87 24.93
C TYR A 523 -2.48 -21.02 23.92
N THR A 524 -1.76 -22.07 24.31
CA THR A 524 -1.54 -23.27 23.47
C THR A 524 -2.60 -24.37 23.67
N SER A 525 -3.50 -24.22 24.64
CA SER A 525 -4.59 -25.16 24.96
C SER A 525 -5.99 -24.56 24.71
N THR A 526 -7.03 -25.29 25.10
CA THR A 526 -8.38 -24.74 25.22
C THR A 526 -8.45 -23.83 26.45
N ALA A 527 -8.31 -22.52 26.23
CA ALA A 527 -8.29 -21.50 27.28
C ALA A 527 -9.32 -21.71 28.42
N TRP A 528 -8.83 -21.96 29.62
CA TRP A 528 -9.57 -22.09 30.89
C TRP A 528 -10.53 -23.28 30.99
N ASP A 529 -10.22 -24.40 30.35
CA ASP A 529 -10.92 -25.69 30.56
C ASP A 529 -10.34 -26.54 31.73
N ASP A 530 -9.37 -25.99 32.47
CA ASP A 530 -8.58 -26.63 33.53
C ASP A 530 -7.64 -27.77 33.07
N THR A 531 -7.42 -27.91 31.75
CA THR A 531 -6.47 -28.84 31.12
C THR A 531 -5.18 -28.11 30.72
N LEU A 532 -4.20 -28.11 31.63
CA LEU A 532 -2.97 -27.32 31.49
C LEU A 532 -1.95 -27.94 30.52
N SER A 533 -1.34 -27.11 29.67
CA SER A 533 -0.23 -27.52 28.81
C SER A 533 1.04 -27.79 29.62
N PRO A 534 1.61 -29.03 29.61
CA PRO A 534 2.75 -29.36 30.47
C PRO A 534 4.02 -28.56 30.13
N GLY A 535 4.40 -27.67 31.03
CA GLY A 535 5.65 -26.91 30.95
C GLY A 535 5.61 -25.64 30.10
N TRP A 536 4.70 -25.53 29.12
CA TRP A 536 4.65 -24.37 28.20
C TRP A 536 4.56 -23.03 28.93
N GLY A 537 3.73 -22.94 29.97
CA GLY A 537 3.63 -21.74 30.82
C GLY A 537 4.96 -21.28 31.44
N GLY A 538 5.82 -22.21 31.85
CA GLY A 538 7.16 -21.90 32.35
C GLY A 538 8.11 -21.48 31.23
N PHE A 539 8.01 -22.12 30.07
CA PHE A 539 8.81 -21.82 28.88
C PHE A 539 8.53 -20.41 28.33
N VAL A 540 7.26 -20.00 28.27
CA VAL A 540 6.81 -18.63 27.94
C VAL A 540 7.33 -17.60 28.95
N TYR A 541 7.31 -17.91 30.26
CA TYR A 541 7.84 -17.01 31.28
C TYR A 541 9.37 -16.83 31.18
N GLU A 542 10.12 -17.92 30.95
CA GLU A 542 11.57 -17.87 30.70
C GLU A 542 11.90 -17.06 29.43
N ALA A 543 11.10 -17.19 28.38
CA ALA A 543 11.25 -16.43 27.13
C ALA A 543 10.92 -14.93 27.30
N TYR A 544 9.89 -14.57 28.08
CA TYR A 544 9.63 -13.19 28.49
C TYR A 544 10.79 -12.60 29.30
N GLY A 545 11.37 -13.38 30.23
CA GLY A 545 12.59 -13.01 30.95
C GLY A 545 13.79 -12.73 30.04
N ASP A 546 13.98 -13.55 29.00
CA ASP A 546 15.04 -13.33 28.00
C ASP A 546 14.84 -12.03 27.20
N VAL A 547 13.60 -11.75 26.79
CA VAL A 547 13.23 -10.52 26.06
C VAL A 547 13.48 -9.27 26.90
N LEU A 548 13.09 -9.29 28.18
CA LEU A 548 13.42 -8.21 29.12
C LEU A 548 14.93 -8.06 29.28
N ALA A 549 15.65 -9.17 29.49
CA ALA A 549 17.10 -9.17 29.68
C ALA A 549 17.89 -8.80 28.41
N ALA A 550 17.26 -8.81 27.24
CA ALA A 550 17.79 -8.36 25.96
C ALA A 550 17.56 -6.85 25.68
N ALA A 551 16.81 -6.12 26.52
CA ALA A 551 16.55 -4.69 26.41
C ALA A 551 16.05 -4.23 25.02
N ILE A 552 15.09 -4.97 24.45
CA ILE A 552 14.60 -4.78 23.08
C ILE A 552 13.70 -3.55 22.91
N PHE A 553 12.99 -3.13 23.95
CA PHE A 553 11.80 -2.25 23.86
C PHE A 553 12.02 -0.87 24.46
#